data_AF-X1CPT4-F1
#
_entry.id   AF-X1CPT4-F1
#
_cell.length_a   1.000
_cell.length_b   1.000
_cell.length_c   1.000
_cell.angle_alpha   90.00
_cell.angle_beta   90.00
_cell.angle_gamma   90.00
#
_symmetry.space_group_name_H-M   'P 1'
#
loop_
_entity.id
_entity.type
_entity.pdbx_description
1 polymer ?
#
loop_
_entity_poly.entity_id
_entity_poly.type
_entity_poly.pdbx_seq_one_letter_code
_entity_poly.pdbx_strand_id
1 'polypeptide(L)' 'MKITSWNVNGLRSVIRKGALDWFRINQPDVICFQEIKAYPHQIDYSTIHWLEEYIPFWHSAERPGYSGVVTFTKEKPVS' A
#
# COMPACT_ATOMS: atom_id res chain seq x y z
N MET A 1 7.60 3.20 -17.01
CA MET A 1 6.61 2.70 -16.05
C MET A 1 7.20 1.55 -15.25
N LYS A 2 7.33 1.71 -13.93
CA LYS A 2 7.79 0.71 -12.96
C LYS A 2 6.63 0.32 -12.06
N ILE A 3 6.32 -0.97 -12.04
CA ILE A 3 5.26 -1.53 -11.20
C ILE A 3 5.90 -2.47 -10.18
N THR A 4 5.59 -2.28 -8.91
CA THR A 4 5.99 -3.20 -7.85
C THR A 4 4.75 -3.84 -7.25
N SER A 5 4.73 -5.17 -7.21
CA SER A 5 3.67 -5.94 -6.55
C SER A 5 4.28 -6.74 -5.41
N TRP A 6 3.65 -6.72 -4.25
CA TRP A 6 4.12 -7.43 -3.07
C TRP A 6 2.98 -7.91 -2.18
N ASN A 7 2.95 -9.22 -1.94
CA ASN A 7 2.13 -9.80 -0.88
C ASN A 7 2.81 -9.55 0.48
N VAL A 8 2.20 -8.69 1.29
CA VAL A 8 2.77 -8.19 2.54
C VAL A 8 2.37 -8.99 3.77
N ASN A 9 1.37 -9.88 3.66
CA ASN A 9 0.81 -10.64 4.78
C ASN A 9 0.59 -9.77 6.05
N GLY A 10 -0.06 -8.63 5.88
CA GLY A 10 -0.30 -7.63 6.92
C GLY A 10 0.47 -6.33 6.72
N LEU A 11 -0.19 -5.35 6.10
CA LEU A 11 0.42 -4.06 5.74
C LEU A 11 0.95 -3.28 6.95
N ARG A 12 0.20 -3.27 8.07
CA ARG A 12 0.64 -2.59 9.31
C ARG A 12 1.95 -3.14 9.86
N SER A 13 2.16 -4.46 9.73
CA SER A 13 3.39 -5.11 10.18
C SER A 13 4.60 -4.69 9.33
N VAL A 14 4.41 -4.64 8.01
CA VAL A 14 5.42 -4.20 7.03
C VAL A 14 5.80 -2.73 7.25
N ILE A 15 4.81 -1.85 7.45
CA ILE A 15 5.02 -0.43 7.77
C ILE A 15 5.88 -0.28 9.03
N ARG A 16 5.47 -0.92 10.13
CA ARG A 16 6.19 -0.85 11.42
C ARG A 16 7.62 -1.36 11.34
N LYS A 17 7.91 -2.30 10.44
CA LYS A 17 9.25 -2.86 10.22
C LYS A 17 10.13 -1.98 9.32
N GLY A 18 9.65 -0.85 8.81
CA GLY A 18 10.42 0.04 7.93
C GLY A 18 10.61 -0.51 6.51
N ALA A 19 9.94 -1.60 6.14
CA ALA A 19 10.12 -2.21 4.82
C ALA A 19 9.65 -1.33 3.65
N LEU A 20 8.95 -0.23 3.95
CA LEU A 20 8.56 0.77 2.99
C LEU A 20 9.68 1.71 2.54
N ASP A 21 10.83 1.72 3.22
CA ASP A 21 12.00 2.51 2.81
C ASP A 21 12.54 2.09 1.44
N TRP A 22 12.41 0.81 1.10
CA TRP A 22 12.76 0.31 -0.23
C TRP A 22 12.00 1.04 -1.34
N PHE A 23 10.72 1.36 -1.11
CA PHE A 23 9.87 2.02 -2.09
C PHE A 23 10.22 3.50 -2.24
N ARG A 24 10.63 4.17 -1.14
CA ARG A 24 11.14 5.55 -1.18
C ARG A 24 12.34 5.70 -2.12
N ILE A 25 13.25 4.71 -2.10
CA ILE A 25 14.45 4.69 -2.93
C ILE A 25 14.11 4.30 -4.38
N ASN A 26 13.26 3.29 -4.56
CA ASN A 26 13.00 2.72 -5.89
C ASN A 26 11.97 3.48 -6.72
N GLN A 27 11.16 4.34 -6.08
CA GLN A 27 10.22 5.26 -6.71
C GLN A 27 9.35 4.62 -7.82
N PRO A 28 8.64 3.50 -7.55
CA PRO A 28 7.76 2.90 -8.54
C PRO A 28 6.61 3.85 -8.94
N ASP A 29 6.07 3.67 -10.14
CA ASP A 29 4.90 4.43 -10.61
C ASP A 29 3.60 3.85 -10.06
N VAL A 30 3.59 2.54 -9.81
CA VAL A 30 2.47 1.79 -9.22
C VAL A 30 2.98 0.82 -8.16
N ILE A 31 2.33 0.80 -7.00
CA ILE A 31 2.60 -0.13 -5.89
C ILE A 31 1.34 -0.92 -5.60
N CYS A 32 1.41 -2.23 -5.72
CA CYS A 32 0.31 -3.14 -5.43
C CYS A 32 0.64 -3.96 -4.17
N PHE A 33 -0.15 -3.82 -3.11
CA PHE A 33 -0.04 -4.66 -1.93
C PHE A 33 -1.18 -5.67 -1.87
N GLN A 34 -0.84 -6.92 -1.57
CA GLN A 34 -1.81 -8.01 -1.33
C GLN A 34 -1.73 -8.52 0.10
N GLU A 35 -2.82 -9.12 0.57
CA GLU A 35 -3.00 -9.57 1.96
C GLU A 35 -2.74 -8.44 2.96
N ILE A 36 -3.31 -7.25 2.71
CA ILE A 36 -3.09 -6.10 3.59
C ILE A 36 -3.66 -6.31 5.00
N LYS A 37 -4.72 -7.12 5.13
CA LYS A 37 -5.36 -7.50 6.39
C LYS A 37 -5.70 -6.30 7.27
N ALA A 38 -6.06 -5.18 6.64
CA ALA A 38 -6.29 -3.90 7.28
C ALA A 38 -7.34 -3.07 6.51
N TYR A 39 -8.03 -2.21 7.25
CA TYR A 39 -8.84 -1.13 6.70
C TYR A 39 -8.04 0.17 6.59
N PRO A 40 -8.43 1.11 5.71
CA PRO A 40 -7.71 2.38 5.54
C PRO A 40 -7.54 3.17 6.84
N HIS A 41 -8.59 3.24 7.67
CA HIS A 41 -8.56 3.96 8.96
C HIS A 41 -7.63 3.35 10.02
N GLN A 42 -7.11 2.14 9.79
CA GLN A 42 -6.17 1.47 10.69
C GLN A 42 -4.71 1.71 10.31
N ILE A 43 -4.47 2.41 9.20
CA ILE A 43 -3.14 2.75 8.71
C ILE A 43 -2.73 4.09 9.31
N ASP A 44 -1.55 4.11 9.93
CA ASP A 44 -0.95 5.35 10.40
C ASP A 44 -0.26 6.05 9.23
N TYR A 45 -0.97 6.99 8.59
CA TYR A 45 -0.46 7.71 7.44
C TYR A 45 0.78 8.58 7.75
N SER A 46 1.01 8.95 9.01
CA SER A 46 2.20 9.73 9.39
C SER A 46 3.50 8.96 9.12
N THR A 47 3.46 7.63 9.24
CA THR A 47 4.59 6.73 8.96
C THR A 47 4.87 6.54 7.47
N ILE A 48 3.93 6.91 6.63
CA ILE A 48 3.97 6.73 5.17
C ILE A 48 3.72 8.04 4.41
N HIS A 49 4.07 9.19 4.97
CA HIS A 49 3.88 10.52 4.36
C HIS A 49 4.41 10.64 2.91
N TRP A 50 5.48 9.94 2.55
CA TRP A 50 6.01 9.92 1.18
C TRP A 50 5.05 9.28 0.16
N LEU A 51 4.06 8.49 0.61
CA LEU A 51 2.97 7.98 -0.22
C LEU A 51 1.89 9.03 -0.51
N GLU A 52 1.99 10.26 0.03
CA GLU A 52 1.07 11.36 -0.31
C GLU A 52 1.12 11.74 -1.80
N GLU A 53 2.24 11.45 -2.49
CA GLU A 53 2.37 11.60 -3.94
C GLU A 53 1.62 10.54 -4.74
N TYR A 54 1.04 9.54 -4.06
CA TYR A 54 0.32 8.44 -4.68
C TYR A 54 -1.15 8.47 -4.31
N ILE A 55 -1.99 8.11 -5.27
CA ILE A 55 -3.43 7.95 -5.11
C ILE A 55 -3.70 6.50 -4.67
N PRO A 56 -4.28 6.28 -3.47
CA PRO A 56 -4.57 4.94 -3.00
C PRO A 56 -5.97 4.46 -3.42
N PHE A 57 -6.05 3.22 -3.89
CA PHE A 57 -7.28 2.50 -4.18
C PHE A 57 -7.36 1.27 -3.29
N TRP A 58 -8.24 1.34 -2.29
CA TRP A 58 -8.39 0.29 -1.29
C TRP A 58 -9.51 -0.68 -1.68
N HIS A 59 -9.24 -1.96 -1.48
CA HIS A 59 -10.25 -3.01 -1.52
C HIS A 59 -9.99 -3.96 -0.35
N SER A 60 -10.38 -3.51 0.85
CA SER A 60 -10.25 -4.29 2.08
C SER A 60 -11.25 -5.44 2.11
N ALA A 61 -10.87 -6.54 2.75
CA ALA A 61 -11.79 -7.67 2.95
C ALA A 61 -12.93 -7.32 3.91
N GLU A 62 -14.09 -7.93 3.70
CA GLU A 62 -15.24 -7.81 4.62
C GLU A 62 -14.88 -8.33 6.03
N ARG A 63 -14.20 -9.48 6.10
CA ARG A 63 -13.72 -10.04 7.36
C ARG A 63 -12.41 -9.35 7.77
N PRO A 64 -12.35 -8.72 8.96
CA PRO A 64 -11.12 -8.14 9.48
C PRO A 64 -9.99 -9.16 9.55
N GLY A 65 -8.78 -8.77 9.15
CA GLY A 65 -7.58 -9.60 9.26
C GLY A 65 -7.46 -10.76 8.27
N TYR A 66 -8.40 -10.94 7.33
CA TYR A 66 -8.38 -12.09 6.42
C TYR A 66 -7.60 -11.84 5.13
N SER A 67 -7.94 -10.79 4.38
CA SER A 67 -7.38 -10.53 3.05
C SER A 67 -7.34 -9.01 2.77
N GLY A 68 -7.54 -8.63 1.51
CA GLY A 68 -7.61 -7.25 1.02
C GLY A 68 -6.39 -6.88 0.18
N VAL A 69 -6.59 -5.88 -0.67
CA VAL A 69 -5.56 -5.28 -1.51
C VAL A 69 -5.61 -3.76 -1.40
N VAL A 70 -4.48 -3.11 -1.70
CA VAL A 70 -4.44 -1.67 -1.97
C VAL A 70 -3.47 -1.43 -3.11
N THR A 71 -3.85 -0.54 -4.01
CA THR A 71 -2.98 -0.07 -5.09
C THR A 71 -2.72 1.42 -4.92
N PHE A 72 -1.45 1.81 -4.88
CA PHE A 72 -1.01 3.20 -4.90
C PHE A 72 -0.50 3.51 -6.30
N THR A 73 -0.90 4.64 -6.88
CA THR A 73 -0.45 5.07 -8.20
C THR A 73 -0.18 6.56 -8.25
N LYS A 74 0.91 6.97 -8.91
CA LYS A 74 1.25 8.40 -9.09
C LYS A 74 0.27 9.11 -10.02
N GLU A 75 -0.26 8.41 -11.01
CA GLU A 75 -1.17 8.96 -12.01
C GLU A 75 -2.57 8.38 -11.84
N LYS A 76 -3.59 9.19 -12.11
CA LYS A 76 -4.98 8.71 -12.04
C LYS A 76 -5.21 7.68 -13.16
N PRO A 77 -5.71 6.47 -12.85
CA PRO A 77 -6.02 5.48 -13.87
C PRO A 77 -7.07 5.98 -14.87
N VAL A 78 -6.91 5.61 -16.13
CA VAL A 78 -7.97 5.72 -17.14
C VAL A 78 -8.93 4.55 -16.99
N SER A 79 -10.23 4.86 -17.09
CA SER A 79 -11.39 4.00 -16.82
C SER A 79 -11.31 2.57 -17.35
#